data_AF-A0A3A0UTL4-F1
#
_entry.id   AF-A0A3A0UTL4-F1
#
_cell.length_a   1.000
_cell.length_b   1.000
_cell.length_c   1.000
_cell.angle_alpha   90.00
_cell.angle_beta   90.00
_cell.angle_gamma   90.00
#
_symmetry.space_group_name_H-M   'P 1'
#
loop_
_entity.id
_entity.type
_entity.pdbx_description
1 polymer ?
#
loop_
_entity_poly.entity_id
_entity_poly.type
_entity_poly.pdbx_seq_one_letter_code
_entity_poly.pdbx_strand_id
1 'polypeptide(L)'
;LDQSVNHIMVGDTQITQRYAHKLISLLTQRHFTLSITLKDLQVKSILSKRHSVRIDNPANVLRSQEARHYCQSDIKPQFNHIRKTGAITVDNQLNGRYQGELQIIKTDLHPHEHINVVGQIIDDDIPLIDCLRPNDTFEFIIQTRS
;
A
#
# COMPACT_ATOMS: atom_id res chain seq x y z
N LEU A 1 11.15 10.44 -7.82
CA LEU A 1 12.34 11.32 -7.85
C LEU A 1 12.84 11.34 -9.30
N ASP A 2 12.35 12.30 -10.09
CA ASP A 2 12.77 12.57 -11.49
C ASP A 2 13.35 13.98 -11.65
N GLN A 3 13.70 14.60 -10.54
CA GLN A 3 14.42 15.86 -10.55
C GLN A 3 15.86 15.52 -10.19
N SER A 4 16.82 16.10 -10.91
CA SER A 4 18.28 15.94 -10.84
C SER A 4 18.86 16.28 -9.46
N VAL A 5 18.40 15.58 -8.43
CA VAL A 5 18.78 15.73 -7.03
C VAL A 5 19.82 14.67 -6.73
N ASN A 6 21.09 15.09 -6.65
CA ASN A 6 22.22 14.20 -6.38
C ASN A 6 22.47 14.02 -4.88
N HIS A 7 21.94 14.92 -4.04
CA HIS A 7 22.18 14.94 -2.60
C HIS A 7 20.91 15.35 -1.84
N ILE A 8 20.56 14.59 -0.80
CA ILE A 8 19.50 14.92 0.15
C ILE A 8 20.18 15.09 1.50
N MET A 9 20.05 16.27 2.11
CA MET A 9 20.57 16.57 3.44
C MET A 9 19.39 16.74 4.40
N VAL A 10 19.43 16.03 5.53
CA VAL A 10 18.46 16.21 6.61
C VAL A 10 19.00 17.33 7.51
N GLY A 11 18.26 18.43 7.61
CA GLY A 11 18.66 19.62 8.38
C GLY A 11 18.44 19.53 9.89
N ASP A 12 17.67 18.53 10.34
CA ASP A 12 17.43 18.29 11.76
C ASP A 12 18.63 17.59 12.42
N THR A 13 18.89 17.95 13.68
CA THR A 13 20.02 17.40 14.45
C THR A 13 19.89 15.90 14.71
N GLN A 14 18.69 15.32 14.60
CA GLN A 14 18.43 13.90 14.83
C GLN A 14 17.34 13.36 13.89
N ILE A 15 17.66 12.31 13.13
CA ILE A 15 16.71 11.42 12.48
C ILE A 15 16.63 10.12 13.28
N THR A 16 15.43 9.60 13.54
CA THR A 16 15.34 8.29 14.21
C THR A 16 15.87 7.20 13.28
N GLN A 17 16.46 6.16 13.85
CA GLN A 17 16.98 5.02 13.06
C GLN A 17 15.90 4.42 12.15
N ARG A 18 14.64 4.40 12.60
CA ARG A 18 13.49 3.95 11.80
C ARG A 18 13.31 4.78 10.53
N TYR A 19 13.29 6.10 10.65
CA TYR A 19 13.16 6.99 9.48
C TYR A 19 14.39 6.96 8.60
N ALA A 20 15.60 6.85 9.18
CA ALA A 20 16.83 6.72 8.42
C ALA A 20 16.84 5.44 7.55
N HIS A 21 16.44 4.29 8.10
CA HIS A 21 16.33 3.06 7.32
C HIS A 21 15.29 3.17 6.19
N LYS A 22 14.08 3.71 6.47
CA LYS A 22 13.08 3.95 5.43
C LYS A 22 13.64 4.83 4.30
N LEU A 23 14.36 5.89 4.64
CA LEU A 23 14.96 6.81 3.68
C LEU A 23 16.05 6.13 2.84
N ILE A 24 16.96 5.37 3.46
CA ILE A 24 18.02 4.66 2.73
C ILE A 24 17.41 3.65 1.74
N SER A 25 16.44 2.85 2.17
CA SER A 25 15.74 1.89 1.30
C SER A 25 15.03 2.58 0.13
N LEU A 26 14.39 3.72 0.39
CA LEU A 26 13.75 4.54 -0.64
C LEU A 26 14.76 5.04 -1.67
N LEU A 27 15.88 5.61 -1.23
CA LEU A 27 16.86 6.28 -2.09
C LEU A 27 17.72 5.31 -2.89
N THR A 28 18.05 4.16 -2.32
CA THR A 28 18.98 3.19 -2.94
C THR A 28 18.29 2.08 -3.71
N GLN A 29 17.10 1.66 -3.27
CA GLN A 29 16.40 0.48 -3.80
C GLN A 29 15.01 0.79 -4.37
N ARG A 30 14.53 2.04 -4.23
CA ARG A 30 13.13 2.41 -4.49
C ARG A 30 12.15 1.48 -3.77
N HIS A 31 12.49 1.11 -2.54
CA HIS A 31 11.66 0.31 -1.66
C HIS A 31 10.95 1.20 -0.64
N PHE A 32 9.64 1.05 -0.54
CA PHE A 32 8.77 1.87 0.29
C PHE A 32 8.20 1.07 1.46
N THR A 33 8.27 1.65 2.65
CA THR A 33 7.67 1.05 3.85
C THR A 33 6.50 1.92 4.32
N LEU A 34 5.28 1.43 4.11
CA LEU A 34 4.05 2.17 4.40
C LEU A 34 3.43 1.68 5.71
N SER A 35 3.21 2.58 6.66
CA SER A 35 2.55 2.27 7.92
C SER A 35 1.03 2.34 7.78
N ILE A 36 0.33 1.35 8.33
CA ILE A 36 -1.11 1.17 8.12
C ILE A 36 -1.85 0.86 9.41
N THR A 37 -3.11 1.29 9.49
CA THR A 37 -4.09 0.73 10.43
C THR A 37 -4.85 -0.40 9.75
N LEU A 38 -4.84 -1.59 10.33
CA LEU A 38 -5.56 -2.76 9.82
C LEU A 38 -7.03 -2.72 10.24
N LYS A 39 -7.94 -3.01 9.29
CA LYS A 39 -9.39 -3.15 9.54
C LYS A 39 -9.87 -4.59 9.36
N ASP A 40 -9.33 -5.31 8.38
CA ASP A 40 -9.75 -6.66 8.03
C ASP A 40 -8.62 -7.68 8.26
N LEU A 41 -8.81 -8.59 9.22
CA LEU A 41 -7.83 -9.63 9.53
C LEU A 41 -7.77 -10.76 8.49
N GLN A 42 -8.80 -10.94 7.65
CA GLN A 42 -8.85 -12.00 6.63
C GLN A 42 -7.64 -11.93 5.68
N VAL A 43 -7.16 -10.71 5.42
CA VAL A 43 -6.10 -10.44 4.45
C VAL A 43 -4.73 -10.18 5.10
N LYS A 44 -4.60 -10.43 6.41
CA LYS A 44 -3.33 -10.17 7.13
C LYS A 44 -2.14 -10.91 6.51
N SER A 45 -2.36 -12.11 5.96
CA SER A 45 -1.34 -12.89 5.25
C SER A 45 -0.92 -12.28 3.92
N ILE A 46 -1.82 -11.59 3.22
CA ILE A 46 -1.51 -10.84 1.99
C ILE A 46 -0.71 -9.60 2.36
N LEU A 47 -1.18 -8.83 3.36
CA LEU A 47 -0.57 -7.56 3.77
C LEU A 47 0.81 -7.69 4.42
N SER A 48 1.15 -8.86 4.97
CA SER A 48 2.45 -9.12 5.60
C SER A 48 3.56 -9.50 4.60
N LYS A 49 3.24 -9.54 3.31
CA LYS A 49 4.20 -9.85 2.24
C LYS A 49 4.76 -8.57 1.61
N ARG A 50 5.86 -8.75 0.90
CA ARG A 50 6.40 -7.71 0.01
C ARG A 50 5.60 -7.70 -1.28
N HIS A 51 5.43 -6.52 -1.86
CA HIS A 51 4.73 -6.30 -3.11
C HIS A 51 5.56 -5.47 -4.06
N SER A 52 5.26 -5.58 -5.35
CA SER A 52 5.76 -4.70 -6.40
C SER A 52 4.59 -3.99 -7.07
N VAL A 53 4.79 -2.73 -7.42
CA VAL A 53 3.80 -1.93 -8.15
C VAL A 53 3.71 -2.45 -9.58
N ARG A 54 2.49 -2.74 -10.06
CA ARG A 54 2.25 -3.15 -11.46
C ARG A 54 2.73 -2.10 -12.46
N ILE A 55 3.08 -2.53 -13.67
CA ILE A 55 3.47 -1.61 -14.75
C ILE A 55 2.27 -0.85 -15.35
N ASP A 56 1.09 -1.45 -15.30
CA ASP A 56 -0.13 -1.04 -15.99
C ASP A 56 -1.17 -0.45 -15.02
N ASN A 57 -0.79 0.45 -14.11
CA ASN A 57 -1.74 1.00 -13.14
C ASN A 57 -2.70 2.04 -13.74
N PRO A 58 -4.01 1.96 -13.44
CA PRO A 58 -4.91 3.09 -13.62
C PRO A 58 -4.44 4.31 -12.82
N ALA A 59 -4.78 5.52 -13.28
CA ALA A 59 -4.29 6.77 -12.65
C ALA A 59 -4.69 6.93 -11.17
N ASN A 60 -5.80 6.34 -10.76
CA ASN A 60 -6.42 6.47 -9.45
C ASN A 60 -6.00 5.41 -8.42
N VAL A 61 -5.25 4.37 -8.81
CA VAL A 61 -4.87 3.28 -7.90
C VAL A 61 -3.46 2.74 -8.20
N LEU A 62 -2.77 2.27 -7.17
CA LEU A 62 -1.60 1.41 -7.32
C LEU A 62 -2.02 -0.03 -7.05
N ARG A 63 -1.57 -0.97 -7.87
CA ARG A 63 -1.90 -2.39 -7.72
C ARG A 63 -0.64 -3.22 -7.45
N SER A 64 -0.75 -4.24 -6.62
CA SER A 64 0.32 -5.23 -6.41
C SER A 64 0.37 -6.22 -7.57
N GLN A 65 1.58 -6.62 -7.99
CA GLN A 65 1.77 -7.69 -8.97
C GLN A 65 1.44 -9.09 -8.39
N GLU A 66 1.73 -9.28 -7.11
CA GLU A 66 1.81 -10.60 -6.47
C GLU A 66 0.58 -10.95 -5.64
N ALA A 67 -0.18 -9.98 -5.15
CA ALA A 67 -1.17 -10.16 -4.09
C ALA A 67 -2.19 -11.29 -4.33
N ARG A 68 -2.66 -11.48 -5.58
CA ARG A 68 -3.57 -12.59 -5.92
C ARG A 68 -2.95 -13.96 -5.69
N HIS A 69 -1.65 -14.12 -5.91
CA HIS A 69 -0.92 -15.36 -5.63
C HIS A 69 -0.74 -15.61 -4.13
N TYR A 70 -0.87 -14.57 -3.30
CA TYR A 70 -0.83 -14.69 -1.84
C TYR A 70 -2.19 -15.05 -1.23
N CYS A 71 -3.27 -14.95 -2.02
CA CYS A 71 -4.61 -15.31 -1.59
C CYS A 71 -4.74 -16.84 -1.50
N GLN A 72 -4.82 -17.36 -0.27
CA GLN A 72 -4.88 -18.81 0.00
C GLN A 72 -6.28 -19.31 0.35
N SER A 73 -7.22 -18.40 0.61
CA SER A 73 -8.58 -18.72 1.03
C SER A 73 -9.54 -17.66 0.52
N ASP A 74 -10.84 -17.98 0.53
CA ASP A 74 -11.86 -17.00 0.17
C ASP A 74 -11.90 -15.83 1.16
N ILE A 75 -12.02 -14.63 0.59
CA ILE A 75 -12.15 -13.36 1.29
C ILE A 75 -13.64 -13.01 1.24
N LYS A 76 -14.29 -13.01 2.40
CA LYS A 76 -15.72 -12.70 2.48
C LYS A 76 -15.96 -11.21 2.24
N PRO A 77 -17.06 -10.81 1.59
CA PRO A 77 -17.42 -9.40 1.42
C PRO A 77 -17.65 -8.74 2.78
N GLN A 78 -16.89 -7.70 3.06
CA GLN A 78 -17.08 -6.84 4.22
C GLN A 78 -16.36 -5.51 4.03
N PHE A 79 -16.75 -4.50 4.81
CA PHE A 79 -16.15 -3.17 4.75
C PHE A 79 -16.18 -2.55 3.33
N ASN A 80 -17.24 -2.80 2.56
CA ASN A 80 -17.45 -2.28 1.20
C ASN A 80 -17.97 -0.83 1.23
N HIS A 81 -17.25 0.06 1.92
CA HIS A 81 -17.60 1.47 2.06
C HIS A 81 -16.76 2.35 1.12
N ILE A 82 -16.86 3.67 1.30
CA ILE A 82 -16.11 4.64 0.49
C ILE A 82 -14.60 4.33 0.58
N ARG A 83 -13.95 4.33 -0.57
CA ARG A 83 -12.52 4.05 -0.73
C ARG A 83 -11.79 5.38 -0.77
N LYS A 84 -11.40 5.87 0.40
CA LYS A 84 -10.68 7.14 0.56
C LYS A 84 -9.24 7.04 0.05
N THR A 85 -8.63 8.17 -0.27
CA THR A 85 -7.19 8.26 -0.54
C THR A 85 -6.39 7.63 0.60
N GLY A 86 -5.40 6.80 0.25
CA GLY A 86 -4.63 6.00 1.20
C GLY A 86 -5.33 4.75 1.72
N ALA A 87 -6.58 4.49 1.34
CA ALA A 87 -7.23 3.22 1.65
C ALA A 87 -6.49 2.06 0.96
N ILE A 88 -6.40 0.95 1.70
CA ILE A 88 -5.90 -0.32 1.16
C ILE A 88 -7.12 -1.18 0.92
N THR A 89 -7.24 -1.68 -0.31
CA THR A 89 -8.36 -2.52 -0.70
C THR A 89 -7.88 -3.88 -1.15
N VAL A 90 -8.72 -4.89 -0.92
CA VAL A 90 -8.55 -6.22 -1.48
C VAL A 90 -9.87 -6.67 -2.08
N ASP A 91 -9.82 -7.15 -3.31
CA ASP A 91 -10.98 -7.72 -4.00
C ASP A 91 -11.43 -9.01 -3.30
N ASN A 92 -12.72 -9.12 -3.01
CA ASN A 92 -13.31 -10.24 -2.29
C ASN A 92 -13.78 -11.36 -3.24
N GLN A 93 -14.32 -12.45 -2.69
CA GLN A 93 -14.76 -13.63 -3.44
C GLN A 93 -15.80 -13.34 -4.54
N LEU A 94 -16.55 -12.24 -4.44
CA LEU A 94 -17.51 -11.85 -5.48
C LEU A 94 -16.82 -11.39 -6.77
N ASN A 95 -15.54 -10.99 -6.72
CA ASN A 95 -14.78 -10.59 -7.90
C ASN A 95 -14.12 -11.76 -8.65
N GLY A 96 -14.50 -13.01 -8.34
CA GLY A 96 -14.08 -14.21 -9.06
C GLY A 96 -12.56 -14.30 -9.21
N ARG A 97 -12.07 -14.31 -10.46
CA ARG A 97 -10.63 -14.41 -10.77
C ARG A 97 -9.77 -13.25 -10.25
N TYR A 98 -10.39 -12.17 -9.81
CA TYR A 98 -9.72 -11.00 -9.25
C TYR A 98 -9.65 -11.03 -7.72
N GLN A 99 -10.31 -11.98 -7.05
CA GLN A 99 -10.19 -12.16 -5.60
C GLN A 99 -8.72 -12.13 -5.15
N GLY A 100 -8.43 -11.34 -4.11
CA GLY A 100 -7.08 -11.13 -3.58
C GLY A 100 -6.28 -10.02 -4.27
N GLU A 101 -6.83 -9.34 -5.29
CA GLU A 101 -6.17 -8.17 -5.91
C GLU A 101 -6.05 -7.06 -4.86
N LEU A 102 -4.82 -6.66 -4.56
CA LEU A 102 -4.54 -5.60 -3.60
C LEU A 102 -4.33 -4.27 -4.32
N GLN A 103 -4.98 -3.23 -3.82
CA GLN A 103 -4.83 -1.87 -4.32
C GLN A 103 -4.56 -0.86 -3.20
N ILE A 104 -3.81 0.19 -3.52
CA ILE A 104 -3.70 1.42 -2.73
C ILE A 104 -4.41 2.53 -3.50
N ILE A 105 -5.35 3.20 -2.86
CA ILE A 105 -6.20 4.22 -3.48
C ILE A 105 -5.49 5.57 -3.51
N LYS A 106 -5.35 6.17 -4.70
CA LYS A 106 -4.71 7.49 -4.88
C LYS A 106 -5.71 8.65 -4.85
N THR A 107 -6.96 8.37 -5.18
CA THR A 107 -8.03 9.37 -5.23
C THR A 107 -9.32 8.71 -4.80
N ASP A 108 -10.15 9.42 -4.04
CA ASP A 108 -11.40 8.89 -3.50
C ASP A 108 -12.26 8.20 -4.57
N LEU A 109 -12.68 6.97 -4.29
CA LEU A 109 -13.57 6.19 -5.15
C LEU A 109 -14.84 5.79 -4.41
N HIS A 110 -15.91 5.63 -5.17
CA HIS A 110 -17.18 5.12 -4.67
C HIS A 110 -17.04 3.70 -4.07
N PRO A 111 -17.94 3.32 -3.16
CA PRO A 111 -18.04 1.94 -2.67
C PRO A 111 -18.24 0.95 -3.82
N HIS A 112 -17.80 -0.29 -3.62
CA HIS A 112 -18.04 -1.39 -4.56
C HIS A 112 -18.18 -2.70 -3.78
N GLU A 113 -19.27 -3.45 -4.01
CA GLU A 113 -19.59 -4.67 -3.25
C GLU A 113 -18.54 -5.77 -3.37
N HIS A 114 -17.80 -5.83 -4.48
CA HIS A 114 -16.73 -6.81 -4.69
C HIS A 114 -15.38 -6.42 -4.08
N ILE A 115 -15.27 -5.25 -3.43
CA ILE A 115 -13.98 -4.69 -2.99
C ILE A 115 -14.07 -4.32 -1.51
N ASN A 116 -13.27 -4.98 -0.68
CA ASN A 116 -13.21 -4.69 0.74
C ASN A 116 -12.20 -3.56 1.00
N VAL A 117 -12.53 -2.61 1.87
CA VAL A 117 -11.54 -1.69 2.46
C VAL A 117 -10.92 -2.36 3.69
N VAL A 118 -9.68 -2.82 3.54
CA VAL A 118 -9.01 -3.70 4.53
C VAL A 118 -8.08 -2.96 5.48
N GLY A 119 -7.72 -1.72 5.16
CA GLY A 119 -6.84 -0.90 5.98
C GLY A 119 -6.74 0.53 5.47
N GLN A 120 -5.95 1.35 6.17
CA GLN A 120 -5.70 2.74 5.83
C GLN A 120 -4.23 3.06 6.09
N ILE A 121 -3.55 3.64 5.10
CA ILE A 121 -2.22 4.23 5.27
C ILE A 121 -2.33 5.40 6.24
N ILE A 122 -1.40 5.51 7.20
CA ILE A 122 -1.38 6.62 8.14
C ILE A 122 -1.12 7.95 7.42
N ASP A 123 -1.62 9.05 7.97
CA ASP A 123 -1.57 10.37 7.31
C ASP A 123 -0.14 10.78 6.91
N ASP A 124 0.85 10.52 7.76
CA ASP A 124 2.27 10.84 7.51
C ASP A 124 2.85 10.14 6.26
N ASP A 125 2.36 8.94 5.93
CA ASP A 125 2.87 8.14 4.82
C ASP A 125 2.02 8.32 3.53
N ILE A 126 0.87 9.04 3.58
CA ILE A 126 0.02 9.29 2.39
C ILE A 126 0.79 9.96 1.24
N PRO A 127 1.63 11.00 1.46
CA PRO A 127 2.38 11.64 0.37
C PRO A 127 3.34 10.68 -0.37
N LEU A 128 3.73 9.56 0.24
CA LEU A 128 4.59 8.56 -0.40
C LEU A 128 3.88 7.81 -1.54
N ILE A 129 2.54 7.79 -1.56
CA ILE A 129 1.74 7.13 -2.60
C ILE A 129 2.05 7.73 -3.98
N ASP A 130 2.23 9.05 -4.07
CA ASP A 130 2.54 9.72 -5.34
C ASP A 130 4.01 9.56 -5.76
N CYS A 131 4.85 9.07 -4.87
CA CYS A 131 6.26 8.80 -5.14
C CYS A 131 6.49 7.40 -5.74
N LEU A 132 5.54 6.48 -5.56
CA LEU A 132 5.58 5.11 -6.07
C LEU A 132 5.39 5.07 -7.60
N ARG A 133 6.24 4.32 -8.27
CA ARG A 133 6.28 4.13 -9.72
C ARG A 133 6.13 2.66 -10.09
N PRO A 134 5.78 2.33 -11.34
CA PRO A 134 5.94 0.98 -11.88
C PRO A 134 7.23 0.29 -11.45
N ASN A 135 7.13 -0.96 -10.99
CA ASN A 135 8.22 -1.81 -10.49
C ASN A 135 8.88 -1.35 -9.18
N ASP A 136 8.50 -0.22 -8.58
CA ASP A 136 8.90 0.07 -7.20
C ASP A 136 8.32 -1.01 -6.28
N THR A 137 9.03 -1.31 -5.20
CA THR A 137 8.59 -2.32 -4.23
C THR A 137 8.07 -1.65 -2.97
N PHE A 138 7.11 -2.29 -2.30
CA PHE A 138 6.57 -1.81 -1.05
C PHE A 138 6.23 -2.94 -0.09
N GLU A 139 6.19 -2.61 1.19
CA GLU A 139 5.68 -3.47 2.24
C GLU A 139 4.90 -2.64 3.28
N PHE A 140 4.03 -3.30 4.02
CA PHE A 140 3.22 -2.66 5.05
C PHE A 140 3.76 -2.95 6.46
N ILE A 141 3.80 -1.91 7.29
CA ILE A 141 3.93 -2.05 8.74
C ILE A 141 2.56 -1.84 9.36
N ILE A 142 1.97 -2.91 9.88
CA ILE A 142 0.70 -2.83 10.61
C ILE A 142 0.97 -2.23 11.98
N GLN A 143 0.37 -1.08 12.25
CA GLN A 143 0.41 -0.48 13.58
C GLN A 143 -0.54 -1.23 14.51
N THR A 144 0.00 -1.78 15.59
CA THR A 144 -0.80 -2.17 16.76
C THR A 144 -1.11 -0.92 17.56
N ARG A 145 -2.40 -0.67 17.83
CA ARG A 145 -2.79 0.32 18.84
C ARG A 145 -2.14 -0.09 20.16
N SER A 146 -1.36 0.83 20.73
CA SER A 146 -0.89 0.75 22.12
C SER A 146 -2.06 1.02 23.06
#